data_AF-A0A854A8S2-F1
#
_entry.id   AF-A0A854A8S2-F1
#
_cell.length_a   1.000
_cell.length_b   1.000
_cell.length_c   1.000
_cell.angle_alpha   90.00
_cell.angle_beta   90.00
_cell.angle_gamma   90.00
#
_symmetry.space_group_name_H-M   'P 1'
#
loop_
_entity.id
_entity.type
_entity.pdbx_description
1 polymer ?
#
loop_
_entity_poly.entity_id
_entity_poly.type
_entity_poly.pdbx_seq_one_letter_code
_entity_poly.pdbx_strand_id
1 'polypeptide(L)'
;MSTPAKKHTFFIIQVADGRGTFGFQVCLTDSDLAYELLDVFARDLLGRQIKMYSLEQPPKGVNDLPAVHSMTARMKQLMARCRVEPSPGRAFLVAYVEYWRQQMPLRVIAAFLEHAKYEPNLDEYAYIPLHEQAIGRAYP
;
A
#
# COMPACT_ATOMS: atom_id res chain seq x y z
N MET A 1 7.18 28.96 -27.05
CA MET A 1 6.23 27.83 -27.04
C MET A 1 6.49 27.03 -25.77
N SER A 2 5.65 27.18 -24.76
CA SER A 2 5.77 26.46 -23.50
C SER A 2 5.33 25.02 -23.73
N THR A 3 6.26 24.07 -23.66
CA THR A 3 5.94 22.65 -23.65
C THR A 3 4.94 22.41 -22.52
N PRO A 4 3.79 21.73 -22.74
CA PRO A 4 2.90 21.40 -21.65
C PRO A 4 3.70 20.58 -20.64
N ALA A 5 3.82 21.08 -19.41
CA ALA A 5 4.45 20.34 -18.32
C ALA A 5 3.78 18.96 -18.27
N LYS A 6 4.57 17.88 -18.41
CA LYS A 6 4.07 16.53 -18.17
C LYS A 6 3.40 16.58 -16.80
N LYS A 7 2.08 16.35 -16.74
CA LYS A 7 1.38 16.23 -15.45
C LYS A 7 2.05 15.08 -14.69
N HIS A 8 2.84 15.42 -13.69
CA HIS A 8 3.48 14.42 -12.84
C HIS A 8 2.41 13.90 -11.89
N THR A 9 1.87 12.73 -12.19
CA THR A 9 0.90 12.07 -11.30
C THR A 9 1.66 11.37 -10.18
N PHE A 10 1.34 11.74 -8.95
CA PHE A 10 1.81 11.07 -7.74
C PHE A 10 0.75 10.09 -7.28
N PHE A 11 1.19 8.94 -6.78
CA PHE A 11 0.32 7.93 -6.20
C PHE A 11 0.68 7.78 -4.72
N ILE A 12 -0.33 7.83 -3.87
CA ILE A 12 -0.19 7.59 -2.43
C ILE A 12 -0.93 6.30 -2.11
N ILE A 13 -0.21 5.31 -1.61
CA ILE A 13 -0.84 4.12 -1.02
C ILE A 13 -0.80 4.30 0.49
N GLN A 14 -1.98 4.35 1.09
CA GLN A 14 -2.17 4.48 2.52
C GLN A 14 -2.69 3.15 3.08
N VAL A 15 -2.09 2.71 4.18
CA VAL A 15 -2.49 1.51 4.90
C VAL A 15 -2.91 1.90 6.32
N ALA A 16 -4.07 1.40 6.72
CA ALA A 16 -4.65 1.57 8.03
C ALA A 16 -5.04 0.20 8.62
N ASP A 17 -5.25 0.15 9.94
CA ASP A 17 -5.82 -1.03 10.58
C ASP A 17 -7.29 -1.24 10.15
N GLY A 18 -7.88 -2.38 10.55
CA GLY A 18 -9.27 -2.70 10.23
C GLY A 18 -10.30 -1.70 10.81
N ARG A 19 -9.90 -0.93 11.84
CA ARG A 19 -10.72 0.11 12.50
C ARG A 19 -10.55 1.50 11.83
N GLY A 20 -9.66 1.62 10.85
CA GLY A 20 -9.38 2.86 10.14
C GLY A 20 -8.28 3.73 10.77
N THR A 21 -7.56 3.24 11.78
CA THR A 21 -6.41 3.94 12.36
C THR A 21 -5.27 3.96 11.35
N PHE A 22 -4.76 5.15 11.04
CA PHE A 22 -3.64 5.31 10.12
C PHE A 22 -2.39 4.57 10.61
N GLY A 23 -1.80 3.76 9.73
CA GLY A 23 -0.52 3.10 9.99
C GLY A 23 0.62 3.79 9.26
N PHE A 24 0.63 3.69 7.93
CA PHE A 24 1.66 4.30 7.10
C PHE A 24 1.13 4.67 5.72
N GLN A 25 1.94 5.43 4.99
CA GLN A 25 1.74 5.68 3.57
C GLN A 25 3.06 5.63 2.81
N VAL A 26 2.98 5.28 1.54
CA VAL A 26 4.09 5.41 0.59
C VAL A 26 3.67 6.31 -0.57
N CYS A 27 4.60 7.13 -1.05
CA CYS A 27 4.39 8.03 -2.19
C CYS A 27 5.27 7.57 -3.36
N LEU A 28 4.66 7.52 -4.54
CA LEU A 28 5.22 6.95 -5.76
C LEU A 28 4.97 7.90 -6.94
N THR A 29 5.79 7.80 -7.96
CA THR A 29 5.61 8.50 -9.25
C THR A 29 5.37 7.56 -10.43
N ASP A 30 5.27 6.25 -10.17
CA ASP A 30 5.12 5.20 -11.19
C ASP A 30 3.77 4.50 -10.93
N SER A 31 2.89 4.52 -11.94
CA SER A 31 1.53 3.96 -11.85
C SER A 31 1.57 2.45 -11.70
N ASP A 32 2.41 1.77 -12.47
CA ASP A 32 2.44 0.31 -12.53
C ASP A 32 2.89 -0.26 -11.20
N LEU A 33 3.91 0.38 -10.59
CA LEU A 33 4.33 0.05 -9.24
C LEU A 33 3.24 0.35 -8.20
N ALA A 34 2.48 1.43 -8.38
CA ALA A 34 1.40 1.77 -7.44
C ALA A 34 0.28 0.72 -7.47
N TYR A 35 -0.15 0.29 -8.65
CA TYR A 35 -1.13 -0.80 -8.80
C TYR A 35 -0.57 -2.13 -8.29
N GLU A 36 0.69 -2.45 -8.59
CA GLU A 36 1.33 -3.67 -8.08
C GLU A 36 1.35 -3.70 -6.54
N LEU A 37 1.76 -2.61 -5.90
CA LEU A 37 1.76 -2.53 -4.43
C LEU A 37 0.35 -2.58 -3.85
N LEU A 38 -0.64 -1.98 -4.52
CA LEU A 38 -2.03 -2.07 -4.10
C LEU A 38 -2.52 -3.53 -4.09
N ASP A 39 -2.30 -4.25 -5.19
CA ASP A 39 -2.75 -5.64 -5.35
C ASP A 39 -2.05 -6.56 -4.35
N VAL A 40 -0.73 -6.41 -4.23
CA VAL A 40 0.09 -7.22 -3.33
C VAL A 40 -0.29 -6.95 -1.87
N PHE A 41 -0.50 -5.70 -1.47
CA PHE A 41 -0.95 -5.39 -0.11
C PHE A 41 -2.37 -5.89 0.14
N ALA A 42 -3.29 -5.76 -0.82
CA ALA A 42 -4.67 -6.24 -0.67
C ALA A 42 -4.72 -7.76 -0.45
N ARG A 43 -3.84 -8.51 -1.12
CA ARG A 43 -3.69 -9.95 -0.91
C ARG A 43 -3.04 -10.30 0.43
N ASP A 44 -1.95 -9.63 0.77
CA ASP A 44 -1.02 -10.10 1.82
C ASP A 44 -1.26 -9.47 3.20
N LEU A 45 -1.95 -8.32 3.28
CA LEU A 45 -2.24 -7.59 4.51
C LEU A 45 -3.72 -7.74 4.89
N LEU A 46 -4.16 -8.98 5.09
CA LEU A 46 -5.53 -9.30 5.46
C LEU A 46 -5.98 -8.53 6.70
N GLY A 47 -7.23 -8.03 6.67
CA GLY A 47 -7.80 -7.22 7.75
C GLY A 47 -7.31 -5.77 7.81
N ARG A 48 -6.47 -5.32 6.87
CA ARG A 48 -6.05 -3.92 6.75
C ARG A 48 -6.87 -3.18 5.71
N GLN A 49 -7.07 -1.89 5.95
CA GLN A 49 -7.68 -1.00 4.97
C GLN A 49 -6.58 -0.38 4.12
N ILE A 50 -6.61 -0.62 2.81
CA ILE A 50 -5.63 -0.08 1.86
C ILE A 50 -6.37 0.84 0.89
N LYS A 51 -5.86 2.06 0.75
CA LYS A 51 -6.42 3.08 -0.13
C LYS A 51 -5.33 3.64 -1.02
N MET A 52 -5.65 3.82 -2.30
CA MET A 52 -4.78 4.52 -3.24
C MET A 52 -5.40 5.86 -3.61
N TYR A 53 -4.58 6.91 -3.60
CA TYR A 53 -4.93 8.25 -4.06
C TYR A 53 -4.00 8.65 -5.20
N SER A 54 -4.53 9.34 -6.21
CA SER A 54 -3.75 9.98 -7.25
C SER A 54 -3.80 11.50 -7.07
N LEU A 55 -2.66 12.16 -7.20
CA LEU A 55 -2.52 13.61 -7.10
C LEU A 55 -1.79 14.15 -8.33
N GLU A 56 -2.27 15.25 -8.90
CA GLU A 56 -1.58 15.95 -9.99
C GLU A 56 -0.37 16.78 -9.51
N GLN A 57 -0.28 17.00 -8.19
CA GLN A 57 0.78 17.75 -7.53
C GLN A 57 1.38 16.91 -6.41
N PRO A 58 2.66 17.14 -6.06
CA PRO A 58 3.28 16.42 -4.96
C PRO A 58 2.51 16.64 -3.64
N PRO A 59 2.46 15.63 -2.76
CA PRO A 59 1.85 15.79 -1.44
C PRO A 59 2.51 16.93 -0.66
N LYS A 60 1.73 17.61 0.19
CA LYS A 60 2.25 18.69 1.05
C LYS A 60 3.45 18.20 1.86
N GLY A 61 4.56 18.94 1.80
CA GLY A 61 5.81 18.58 2.48
C GLY A 61 6.83 17.86 1.60
N VAL A 62 6.48 17.47 0.38
CA VAL A 62 7.44 16.98 -0.62
C VAL A 62 8.01 18.18 -1.38
N ASN A 63 9.25 18.54 -1.06
CA ASN A 63 9.95 19.66 -1.72
C ASN A 63 10.95 19.19 -2.80
N ASP A 64 11.24 17.88 -2.86
CA ASP A 64 12.28 17.31 -3.72
C ASP A 64 11.70 16.19 -4.61
N LEU A 65 11.27 16.57 -5.82
CA LEU A 65 10.75 15.63 -6.81
C LEU A 65 11.79 14.59 -7.28
N PRO A 66 13.05 14.98 -7.58
CA PRO A 66 14.12 14.01 -7.84
C PRO A 66 14.26 12.94 -6.75
N ALA A 67 14.15 13.32 -5.47
CA ALA A 67 14.19 12.35 -4.37
C ALA A 67 13.03 11.35 -4.44
N VAL A 68 11.79 11.80 -4.71
CA VAL A 68 10.64 10.88 -4.84
C VAL A 68 10.80 9.94 -6.04
N HIS A 69 11.30 10.43 -7.17
CA HIS A 69 11.60 9.58 -8.33
C HIS A 69 12.67 8.53 -8.01
N SER A 70 13.75 8.94 -7.34
CA SER A 70 14.82 8.02 -6.91
C SER A 70 14.29 6.96 -5.93
N MET A 71 13.43 7.39 -4.99
CA MET A 71 12.80 6.50 -4.02
C MET A 71 11.86 5.51 -4.70
N THR A 72 11.06 5.96 -5.68
CA THR A 72 10.18 5.11 -6.50
C THR A 72 10.99 4.05 -7.26
N ALA A 73 12.12 4.43 -7.87
CA ALA A 73 12.98 3.49 -8.57
C ALA A 73 13.57 2.42 -7.62
N ARG A 74 13.99 2.82 -6.41
CA ARG A 74 14.46 1.88 -5.37
C ARG A 74 13.34 0.95 -4.89
N MET A 75 12.13 1.47 -4.69
CA MET A 75 10.96 0.67 -4.32
C MET A 75 10.62 -0.36 -5.40
N LYS A 76 10.74 0.00 -6.68
CA LYS A 76 10.56 -0.94 -7.80
C LYS A 76 11.54 -2.11 -7.73
N GLN A 77 12.80 -1.82 -7.43
CA GLN A 77 13.84 -2.85 -7.26
C GLN A 77 13.57 -3.75 -6.05
N LEU A 78 13.14 -3.16 -4.92
CA LEU A 78 12.77 -3.93 -3.73
C LEU A 78 11.57 -4.84 -4.01
N MET A 79 10.52 -4.31 -4.66
CA MET A 79 9.34 -5.08 -5.00
C MET A 79 9.70 -6.25 -5.93
N ALA A 80 10.53 -6.03 -6.95
CA ALA A 80 11.00 -7.09 -7.83
C ALA A 80 11.69 -8.25 -7.08
N ARG A 81 12.43 -7.96 -6.01
CA ARG A 81 13.05 -9.00 -5.15
C ARG A 81 12.01 -9.74 -4.30
N CYS A 82 10.99 -9.03 -3.83
CA CYS A 82 9.97 -9.62 -2.96
C CYS A 82 8.96 -10.50 -3.71
N ARG A 83 8.88 -10.42 -5.04
CA ARG A 83 7.91 -11.20 -5.86
C ARG A 83 8.01 -12.70 -5.70
N VAL A 84 9.21 -13.22 -5.39
CA VAL A 84 9.44 -14.66 -5.25
C VAL A 84 9.13 -15.18 -3.84
N GLU A 85 8.85 -14.28 -2.89
CA GLU A 85 8.51 -14.65 -1.53
C GLU A 85 7.08 -15.19 -1.42
N PRO A 86 6.77 -15.99 -0.38
CA PRO A 86 5.41 -16.49 -0.16
C PRO A 86 4.38 -15.38 0.09
N SER A 87 4.81 -14.27 0.71
CA SER A 87 4.00 -13.09 0.95
C SER A 87 4.75 -11.82 0.53
N PRO A 88 4.79 -11.52 -0.78
CA PRO A 88 5.50 -10.38 -1.36
C PRO A 88 5.22 -9.04 -0.68
N GLY A 89 3.99 -8.79 -0.22
CA GLY A 89 3.61 -7.55 0.45
C GLY A 89 4.22 -7.43 1.83
N ARG A 90 4.13 -8.49 2.63
CA ARG A 90 4.78 -8.53 3.96
C ARG A 90 6.30 -8.44 3.82
N ALA A 91 6.88 -9.18 2.87
CA ALA A 91 8.30 -9.12 2.58
C ALA A 91 8.74 -7.72 2.15
N PHE A 92 7.95 -7.05 1.29
CA PHE A 92 8.21 -5.68 0.88
C PHE A 92 8.24 -4.71 2.07
N LEU A 93 7.29 -4.81 3.02
CA LEU A 93 7.28 -3.94 4.19
C LEU A 93 8.54 -4.11 5.06
N VAL A 94 8.99 -5.36 5.25
CA VAL A 94 10.23 -5.66 6.00
C VAL A 94 11.44 -5.10 5.25
N ALA A 95 11.56 -5.40 3.95
CA ALA A 95 12.68 -4.94 3.13
C ALA A 95 12.73 -3.40 3.03
N TYR A 96 11.57 -2.74 2.98
CA TYR A 96 11.45 -1.28 3.03
C TYR A 96 12.04 -0.73 4.33
N VAL A 97 11.63 -1.29 5.47
CA VAL A 97 12.18 -0.90 6.77
C VAL A 97 13.70 -1.12 6.83
N GLU A 98 14.19 -2.27 6.39
CA GLU A 98 15.63 -2.58 6.40
C GLU A 98 16.44 -1.59 5.58
N TYR A 99 15.95 -1.24 4.38
CA TYR A 99 16.65 -0.34 3.47
C TYR A 99 16.72 1.10 4.01
N TRP A 100 15.64 1.60 4.61
CA TRP A 100 15.53 3.00 5.04
C TRP A 100 15.63 3.20 6.56
N ARG A 101 15.95 2.15 7.34
CA ARG A 101 15.94 2.14 8.81
C ARG A 101 16.62 3.35 9.44
N GLN A 102 17.77 3.75 8.90
CA GLN A 102 18.58 4.85 9.45
C GLN A 102 17.92 6.23 9.29
N GLN A 103 17.01 6.37 8.31
CA GLN A 103 16.33 7.62 7.97
C GLN A 103 14.89 7.67 8.47
N MET A 104 14.40 6.57 9.05
CA MET A 104 13.01 6.44 9.50
C MET A 104 12.85 6.71 11.00
N PRO A 105 11.82 7.46 11.39
CA PRO A 105 11.42 7.53 12.80
C PRO A 105 10.98 6.15 13.32
N LEU A 106 11.29 5.85 14.58
CA LEU A 106 10.93 4.56 15.22
C LEU A 106 9.43 4.24 15.12
N ARG A 107 8.56 5.25 15.23
CA ARG A 107 7.10 5.08 15.08
C ARG A 107 6.71 4.57 13.68
N VAL A 108 7.43 5.00 12.64
CA VAL A 108 7.18 4.57 11.26
C VAL A 108 7.66 3.13 11.08
N ILE A 109 8.87 2.82 11.58
CA ILE A 109 9.40 1.46 11.59
C ILE A 109 8.41 0.50 12.27
N ALA A 110 7.91 0.87 13.44
CA ALA A 110 6.96 0.06 14.20
C ALA A 110 5.67 -0.18 13.41
N ALA A 111 5.10 0.86 12.77
CA ALA A 111 3.90 0.71 11.95
C ALA A 111 4.11 -0.27 10.79
N PHE A 112 5.18 -0.13 10.01
CA PHE A 112 5.46 -1.05 8.91
C PHE A 112 5.60 -2.51 9.38
N LEU A 113 6.35 -2.75 10.47
CA LEU A 113 6.57 -4.09 10.98
C LEU A 113 5.33 -4.69 11.66
N GLU A 114 4.49 -3.87 12.28
CA GLU A 114 3.21 -4.28 12.85
C GLU A 114 2.25 -4.74 11.75
N HIS A 115 2.13 -3.98 10.66
CA HIS A 115 1.34 -4.39 9.51
C HIS A 115 1.89 -5.64 8.80
N ALA A 116 3.22 -5.78 8.72
CA ALA A 116 3.85 -6.95 8.09
C ALA A 116 3.63 -8.26 8.86
N LYS A 117 3.49 -8.18 10.19
CA LYS A 117 3.32 -9.35 11.08
C LYS A 117 1.88 -9.60 11.49
N TYR A 118 0.95 -8.76 11.05
CA TYR A 118 -0.43 -8.88 11.47
C TYR A 118 -1.08 -10.12 10.90
N GLU A 119 -1.65 -10.92 11.80
CA GLU A 119 -2.48 -12.04 11.47
C GLU A 119 -3.91 -11.69 11.92
N PRO A 120 -4.87 -11.63 10.99
CA PRO A 120 -6.27 -11.43 11.38
C PRO A 120 -6.72 -12.57 12.28
N ASN A 121 -7.38 -12.25 13.39
CA ASN A 121 -8.08 -13.26 14.17
C ASN A 121 -9.28 -13.77 13.34
N LEU A 122 -9.12 -14.89 12.63
CA LEU A 122 -10.15 -15.45 11.76
C LEU A 122 -11.42 -15.86 12.53
N ASP A 123 -11.32 -16.11 13.83
CA ASP A 123 -12.47 -16.43 14.69
C ASP A 123 -13.36 -15.21 14.97
N GLU A 124 -12.84 -13.99 14.79
CA GLU A 124 -13.60 -12.74 14.94
C GLU A 124 -14.28 -12.28 13.64
N TYR A 125 -13.92 -12.87 12.49
CA TYR A 125 -14.60 -12.60 11.22
C TYR A 125 -15.84 -13.50 11.14
N ALA A 126 -16.99 -12.95 11.54
CA ALA A 126 -18.27 -13.56 11.24
C ALA A 126 -18.36 -13.82 9.73
N TYR A 127 -18.30 -15.08 9.33
CA TYR A 127 -18.60 -15.50 7.98
C TYR A 127 -20.03 -15.03 7.68
N ILE A 128 -20.21 -14.07 6.78
CA ILE A 128 -21.51 -13.81 6.18
C ILE A 128 -21.57 -14.76 4.98
N PRO A 129 -22.19 -15.95 5.11
CA PRO A 129 -22.45 -16.74 3.93
C PRO A 129 -23.36 -15.91 3.03
N LEU A 130 -22.84 -15.46 1.89
CA LEU A 130 -23.67 -15.06 0.76
C LEU A 130 -24.29 -16.36 0.21
N HIS A 131 -25.26 -16.92 0.93
CA HIS A 131 -26.03 -18.02 0.38
C HIS A 131 -26.86 -17.48 -0.78
N GLU A 132 -26.64 -18.07 -1.95
CA GLU A 132 -27.37 -17.88 -3.22
C GLU A 132 -28.89 -18.14 -3.12
N GLN A 133 -29.46 -18.33 -1.92
CA GLN A 133 -30.89 -18.63 -1.73
C GLN A 133 -31.80 -17.40 -1.61
N ALA A 134 -31.28 -16.17 -1.66
CA ALA A 134 -32.11 -14.96 -1.62
C ALA A 134 -32.45 -14.35 -3.00
N ILE A 135 -32.04 -14.97 -4.12
CA ILE A 135 -32.42 -14.51 -5.48
C ILE A 135 -33.72 -15.19 -5.97
N GLY A 136 -34.36 -16.03 -5.15
CA GLY A 136 -35.48 -16.87 -5.59
C GLY A 136 -36.91 -16.53 -5.11
N ARG A 137 -37.14 -15.50 -4.28
CA ARG A 137 -38.49 -15.20 -3.73
C ARG A 137 -38.76 -13.73 -3.41
N ALA A 138 -38.37 -12.80 -4.30
CA ALA A 138 -38.72 -11.39 -4.16
C ALA A 138 -39.48 -10.80 -5.36
N TYR A 139 -40.14 -11.66 -6.15
CA TYR A 139 -41.21 -11.23 -7.06
C TYR A 139 -42.45 -12.09 -6.76
N PRO A 140 -43.51 -11.53 -6.15
CA PRO A 140 -44.84 -12.14 -6.23
C PRO A 140 -45.37 -12.11 -7.67
#